data_AF-A0A2V9P1G8-F1
#
_entry.id   AF-A0A2V9P1G8-F1
#
_cell.length_a   1.000
_cell.length_b   1.000
_cell.length_c   1.000
_cell.angle_alpha   90.00
_cell.angle_beta   90.00
_cell.angle_gamma   90.00
#
_symmetry.space_group_name_H-M   'P 1'
#
loop_
_entity.id
_entity.type
_entity.pdbx_description
1 polymer ?
#
loop_
_entity_poly.entity_id
_entity_poly.type
_entity_poly.pdbx_seq_one_letter_code
_entity_poly.pdbx_strand_id
1 'polypeptide(L)' 'MKILITREQIATRVAEMGRQITEDSAGEPVIFVGVLKGAAIFLADLIRTVELEATF' A
#
# COMPACT_ATOMS: atom_id res chain seq x y z
N MET A 1 -16.38 -16.50 14.96
CA MET A 1 -16.02 -15.21 14.31
C MET A 1 -16.28 -15.34 12.82
N LYS A 2 -16.76 -14.28 12.16
CA LYS A 2 -16.92 -14.26 10.70
C LYS A 2 -15.71 -13.57 10.05
N ILE A 3 -15.22 -14.11 8.94
CA ILE A 3 -14.21 -13.43 8.11
C ILE A 3 -14.93 -12.33 7.35
N LEU A 4 -14.47 -11.08 7.50
CA LEU A 4 -15.03 -9.92 6.79
C LEU A 4 -14.34 -9.68 5.46
N ILE A 5 -13.02 -9.84 5.45
CA ILE A 5 -12.15 -9.68 4.28
C ILE A 5 -11.13 -10.80 4.33
N THR A 6 -10.99 -11.57 3.26
CA THR A 6 -10.00 -12.64 3.19
C THR A 6 -8.60 -12.07 2.93
N ARG A 7 -7.57 -12.88 3.19
CA ARG A 7 -6.18 -12.50 2.89
C ARG A 7 -6.01 -12.12 1.42
N GLU A 8 -6.63 -12.87 0.53
CA GLU A 8 -6.54 -12.68 -0.93
C GLU A 8 -7.19 -11.36 -1.34
N GLN A 9 -8.34 -11.02 -0.75
CA GLN A 9 -9.00 -9.73 -0.98
C GLN A 9 -8.13 -8.55 -0.52
N ILE A 10 -7.49 -8.66 0.65
CA ILE A 10 -6.57 -7.64 1.16
C ILE A 10 -5.37 -7.50 0.20
N ALA A 11 -4.72 -8.61 -0.14
CA ALA A 11 -3.54 -8.61 -1.01
C ALA A 11 -3.85 -8.05 -2.41
N THR A 12 -4.99 -8.43 -2.98
CA THR A 12 -5.46 -7.92 -4.28
C THR A 12 -5.65 -6.41 -4.21
N ARG A 13 -6.36 -5.92 -3.18
CA ARG A 13 -6.63 -4.48 -3.06
C ARG A 13 -5.36 -3.68 -2.81
N VAL A 14 -4.42 -4.20 -2.03
CA VAL A 14 -3.11 -3.57 -1.78
C VAL A 14 -2.31 -3.45 -3.08
N ALA A 15 -2.24 -4.51 -3.88
CA ALA A 15 -1.54 -4.48 -5.18
C ALA A 15 -2.19 -3.49 -6.17
N GLU A 16 -3.51 -3.43 -6.23
CA GLU A 16 -4.23 -2.44 -7.04
C GLU A 16 -3.90 -1.00 -6.63
N MET A 17 -3.83 -0.74 -5.32
CA MET A 17 -3.46 0.60 -4.80
C MET A 17 -2.00 0.94 -5.11
N GLY A 18 -1.07 -0.01 -4.97
CA GLY A 18 0.33 0.21 -5.33
C GLY A 18 0.51 0.56 -6.81
N ARG A 19 -0.18 -0.15 -7.71
CA ARG A 19 -0.20 0.16 -9.14
C ARG A 19 -0.78 1.55 -9.40
N GLN A 20 -1.89 1.88 -8.76
CA GLN A 20 -2.52 3.19 -8.91
C GLN A 20 -1.60 4.32 -8.47
N ILE A 21 -0.94 4.20 -7.31
CA ILE A 21 0.04 5.19 -6.82
C ILE A 21 1.20 5.33 -7.80
N THR A 22 1.69 4.21 -8.34
CA THR A 22 2.79 4.18 -9.31
C THR A 22 2.42 4.95 -10.59
N GLU A 23 1.22 4.73 -11.12
CA GLU A 23 0.69 5.41 -12.31
C GLU A 23 0.45 6.91 -12.04
N ASP A 24 -0.17 7.24 -10.90
CA ASP A 24 -0.54 8.61 -10.55
C ASP A 24 0.67 9.51 -10.26
N SER A 25 1.77 8.94 -9.77
CA SER A 25 2.99 9.70 -9.44
C SER A 25 3.90 9.94 -10.66
N ALA A 26 3.57 9.40 -11.84
CA ALA A 26 4.28 9.64 -13.10
C ALA A 26 5.81 9.42 -13.06
N GLY A 27 6.29 8.52 -12.19
CA GLY A 27 7.72 8.27 -12.00
C GLY A 27 8.42 9.16 -10.99
N GLU A 28 7.71 10.09 -10.33
CA GLU A 28 8.26 10.94 -9.28
C GLU A 28 8.38 10.19 -7.94
N PRO A 29 9.40 10.51 -7.11
CA PRO A 29 9.52 9.91 -5.77
C PRO A 29 8.33 10.24 -4.87
N VAL A 30 7.95 9.29 -4.03
CA VAL A 30 6.81 9.41 -3.12
C VAL A 30 7.21 9.34 -1.65
N ILE A 31 6.54 10.15 -0.81
CA ILE A 31 6.67 10.13 0.65
C ILE A 31 5.44 9.45 1.26
N PHE A 32 5.64 8.38 2.02
CA PHE A 32 4.58 7.64 2.70
C PHE A 32 4.43 8.09 4.16
N VAL A 33 3.28 8.68 4.50
CA VAL A 33 2.98 9.10 5.88
C VAL A 33 2.03 8.12 6.57
N GLY A 34 2.53 7.38 7.56
CA GLY A 34 1.75 6.42 8.34
C GLY A 34 1.18 6.98 9.65
N VAL A 35 -0.15 6.99 9.82
CA VAL A 35 -0.79 7.39 11.09
C VAL A 35 -0.83 6.21 12.06
N LEU A 36 -0.06 6.32 13.14
CA LEU A 36 0.12 5.24 14.10
C LEU A 36 -1.08 5.05 15.04
N LYS A 37 -1.29 3.84 15.58
CA LYS A 37 -0.43 2.63 15.45
C LYS A 37 -0.89 1.64 14.38
N GLY A 38 -2.17 1.66 14.01
CA GLY A 38 -2.79 0.63 13.18
C GLY A 38 -2.28 0.58 11.73
N ALA A 39 -1.77 1.69 11.21
CA ALA A 39 -1.32 1.76 9.82
C ALA A 39 -0.03 0.97 9.54
N ALA A 40 0.78 0.63 10.56
CA ALA A 40 2.13 0.11 10.35
C ALA A 40 2.19 -1.14 9.45
N ILE A 41 1.30 -2.11 9.67
CA ILE A 41 1.27 -3.36 8.89
C ILE A 41 0.76 -3.11 7.47
N PHE A 42 -0.33 -2.34 7.34
CA PHE A 42 -0.89 -1.98 6.04
C PHE A 42 0.10 -1.19 5.18
N LEU A 43 0.76 -0.19 5.77
CA LEU A 43 1.73 0.64 5.08
C LEU A 43 2.93 -0.19 4.60
N ALA A 44 3.42 -1.11 5.43
CA ALA A 44 4.51 -2.00 5.05
C ALA A 44 4.13 -2.92 3.87
N ASP A 45 2.89 -3.37 3.80
CA ASP A 45 2.40 -4.17 2.66
C ASP A 45 2.21 -3.30 1.40
N LEU A 46 1.69 -2.09 1.55
CA LEU A 46 1.46 -1.16 0.43
C LEU A 46 2.77 -0.71 -0.23
N ILE A 47 3.75 -0.27 0.55
CA ILE A 47 5.03 0.23 0.02
C ILE A 47 5.73 -0.84 -0.84
N ARG A 48 5.62 -2.13 -0.48
CA ARG A 48 6.20 -3.24 -1.26
C ARG A 48 5.59 -3.42 -2.65
N THR A 49 4.41 -2.85 -2.90
CA THR A 49 3.69 -2.96 -4.18
C THR A 49 3.86 -1.73 -5.08
N VAL A 50 4.55 -0.69 -4.59
CA VAL A 50 4.76 0.56 -5.32
C VAL A 50 6.12 0.47 -6.01
N GLU A 51 6.15 0.57 -7.34
CA GLU A 51 7.36 0.40 -8.15
C GLU A 51 8.04 1.75 -8.42
N LEU A 52 8.36 2.50 -7.35
CA LEU A 52 8.96 3.83 -7.40
C LEU A 52 9.99 4.03 -6.29
N GLU A 53 10.79 5.08 -6.40
CA GLU A 53 11.58 5.56 -5.27
C GLU A 53 10.65 6.05 -4.16
N ALA A 54 10.79 5.47 -2.97
CA ALA A 54 9.90 5.73 -1.85
C ALA A 54 10.70 6.00 -0.56
N THR A 55 10.25 7.00 0.18
CA THR A 55 10.72 7.33 1.54
C THR A 55 9.54 7.40 2.50
N PHE A 56 9.82 7.36 3.81
CA PHE A 56 8.84 7.32 4.90
C PHE A 56 9.06 8.46 5.90
#